data_AF-A0A7S3TUD2-F1
#
_entry.id   AF-A0A7S3TUD2-F1
#
_cell.length_a   1.000
_cell.length_b   1.000
_cell.length_c   1.000
_cell.angle_alpha   90.00
_cell.angle_beta   90.00
_cell.angle_gamma   90.00
#
_symmetry.space_group_name_H-M   'P 1'
#
loop_
_entity.id
_entity.type
_entity.pdbx_description
1 polymer ?
#
loop_
_entity_poly.entity_id
_entity_poly.type
_entity_poly.pdbx_seq_one_letter_code
_entity_poly.pdbx_strand_id
1 'polypeptide(L)'
;SSPWLKVYTRSGEGKLSIHAHGVMFATAAELLAVLREVDLLPQWNRYCDTASVLKSTSQKELWAVAGVRLPWPVPPQTLRVHAKLGVDRKRRRAIVAAARSPQIDEPSIPSDASIPRDLLGRLELPVE
;
A
#
# COMPACT_ATOMS: atom_id res chain seq x y z
N SER A 1 1.16 -25.49 3.43
CA SER A 1 1.03 -24.30 2.55
C SER A 1 -0.26 -24.44 1.76
N SER A 2 -1.04 -23.37 1.62
CA SER A 2 -2.21 -23.41 0.73
C SER A 2 -1.75 -23.60 -0.71
N PRO A 3 -2.33 -24.53 -1.50
CA PRO A 3 -1.88 -24.78 -2.88
C PRO A 3 -2.08 -23.57 -3.81
N TRP A 4 -2.94 -22.62 -3.41
CA TRP A 4 -3.32 -21.43 -4.18
C TRP A 4 -2.50 -20.17 -3.84
N LEU A 5 -1.66 -20.20 -2.80
CA LEU A 5 -0.82 -19.06 -2.40
C LEU A 5 0.56 -19.52 -1.93
N LYS A 6 1.60 -19.03 -2.60
CA LYS A 6 3.01 -19.25 -2.25
C LYS A 6 3.60 -17.92 -1.79
N VAL A 7 4.28 -17.94 -0.66
CA VAL A 7 4.97 -16.76 -0.12
C VAL A 7 6.46 -17.06 -0.05
N TYR A 8 7.25 -16.16 -0.63
CA TYR A 8 8.69 -16.19 -0.67
C TYR A 8 9.21 -15.00 0.12
N THR A 9 10.23 -15.22 0.95
CA THR A 9 10.92 -14.15 1.67
C THR A 9 12.39 -14.15 1.27
N ARG A 10 12.96 -12.94 1.17
CA ARG A 10 14.39 -12.75 0.97
C ARG A 10 14.86 -11.69 1.95
N SER A 11 15.84 -12.04 2.77
CA SER A 11 16.51 -11.11 3.68
C SER A 11 17.94 -10.86 3.20
N GLY A 12 18.35 -9.59 3.14
CA GLY A 12 19.71 -9.20 2.78
C GLY A 12 19.88 -7.68 2.81
N GLU A 13 21.10 -7.20 3.03
CA GLU A 13 21.45 -5.75 3.01
C GLU A 13 20.54 -4.86 3.89
N GLY A 14 20.10 -5.37 5.05
CA GLY A 14 19.18 -4.64 5.94
C GLY A 14 17.73 -4.56 5.45
N LYS A 15 17.38 -5.29 4.39
CA LYS A 15 16.04 -5.32 3.79
C LYS A 15 15.40 -6.70 3.94
N LEU A 16 14.07 -6.68 4.10
CA LEU A 16 13.23 -7.87 4.02
C LEU A 16 12.26 -7.71 2.86
N SER A 17 12.44 -8.51 1.82
CA SER A 17 11.51 -8.59 0.69
C SER A 17 10.55 -9.75 0.87
N ILE A 18 9.27 -9.48 0.61
CA ILE A 18 8.20 -10.49 0.62
C ILE A 18 7.59 -10.52 -0.77
N HIS A 19 7.48 -11.72 -1.34
CA HIS A 19 6.81 -11.95 -2.62
C HIS A 19 5.74 -13.01 -2.43
N ALA A 20 4.48 -12.62 -2.63
CA ALA A 20 3.35 -13.53 -2.62
C ALA A 20 2.86 -13.78 -4.05
N HIS A 21 2.73 -15.05 -4.43
CA HIS A 21 2.23 -15.49 -5.74
C HIS A 21 1.09 -16.48 -5.54
N GLY A 22 -0.06 -16.22 -6.17
CA GLY A 22 -1.22 -17.07 -6.04
C GLY A 22 -2.24 -16.87 -7.16
N VAL A 23 -3.28 -17.69 -7.12
CA VAL A 23 -4.43 -17.60 -8.03
C VAL A 23 -5.65 -17.22 -7.21
N MET A 24 -6.36 -16.20 -7.66
CA MET A 24 -7.60 -15.73 -7.06
C MET A 24 -8.76 -15.96 -8.03
N PHE A 25 -9.92 -16.33 -7.50
CA PHE A 25 -11.17 -16.43 -8.26
C PHE A 25 -11.86 -15.06 -8.34
N ALA A 26 -11.16 -14.08 -8.93
CA ALA A 26 -11.63 -12.73 -9.12
C ALA A 26 -11.05 -12.17 -10.43
N THR A 27 -11.76 -11.24 -11.04
CA THR A 27 -11.26 -10.48 -12.19
C THR A 27 -10.16 -9.51 -11.75
N ALA A 28 -9.30 -9.12 -12.68
CA ALA A 28 -8.30 -8.09 -12.40
C ALA A 28 -8.95 -6.76 -11.99
N ALA A 29 -10.15 -6.45 -12.49
CA ALA A 29 -10.88 -5.23 -12.13
C ALA A 29 -11.34 -5.24 -10.67
N GLU A 30 -11.89 -6.36 -10.18
CA GLU A 30 -12.31 -6.52 -8.78
C GLU A 30 -11.13 -6.43 -7.83
N LEU A 31 -10.00 -7.09 -8.14
CA LEU A 31 -8.78 -7.00 -7.33
C LEU A 31 -8.25 -5.55 -7.25
N LEU A 32 -8.33 -4.81 -8.36
CA LEU A 32 -7.91 -3.41 -8.39
C LEU A 32 -8.86 -2.47 -7.65
N ALA A 33 -10.17 -2.78 -7.62
CA ALA A 33 -11.14 -2.00 -6.86
C ALA A 33 -10.81 -2.07 -5.36
N VAL A 34 -10.56 -3.27 -4.83
CA VAL A 34 -10.17 -3.47 -3.42
C VAL A 34 -8.87 -2.71 -3.07
N LEU A 35 -7.91 -2.65 -4.01
CA LEU A 35 -6.66 -1.91 -3.80
C LEU A 35 -6.82 -0.38 -3.85
N ARG A 36 -7.95 0.12 -4.39
CA ARG A 36 -8.24 1.55 -4.51
C ARG A 36 -9.18 2.06 -3.43
N GLU A 37 -9.99 1.19 -2.85
CA GLU A 37 -10.85 1.46 -1.70
C GLU A 37 -10.00 1.48 -0.42
N VAL A 38 -9.07 2.45 -0.39
CA VAL A 38 -8.12 2.66 0.71
C VAL A 38 -8.84 2.87 2.04
N ASP A 39 -9.98 3.55 2.02
CA ASP A 39 -10.87 3.75 3.17
C ASP A 39 -11.42 2.44 3.76
N LEU A 40 -11.53 1.38 2.95
CA LEU A 40 -11.98 0.06 3.39
C LEU A 40 -10.84 -0.84 3.89
N LEU A 41 -9.57 -0.42 3.79
CA LEU A 41 -8.42 -1.18 4.29
C LEU A 41 -8.60 -1.73 5.72
N PRO A 42 -9.11 -0.96 6.69
CA PRO A 42 -9.30 -1.46 8.06
C PRO A 42 -10.30 -2.62 8.17
N GLN A 43 -11.18 -2.81 7.18
CA GLN A 43 -12.19 -3.87 7.22
C GLN A 43 -11.60 -5.25 6.90
N TRP A 44 -10.50 -5.31 6.15
CA TRP A 44 -9.90 -6.57 5.69
C TRP A 44 -8.43 -6.74 6.07
N ASN A 45 -7.72 -5.65 6.41
CA ASN A 45 -6.35 -5.71 6.91
C ASN A 45 -6.32 -5.44 8.41
N ARG A 46 -6.18 -6.51 9.20
CA ARG A 46 -6.12 -6.43 10.69
C ARG A 46 -4.98 -5.54 11.22
N TYR A 47 -3.94 -5.31 10.42
CA TYR A 47 -2.80 -4.46 10.79
C TYR A 47 -3.03 -3.00 10.43
N CYS A 48 -4.16 -2.64 9.84
CA CYS A 48 -4.57 -1.28 9.54
C CYS A 48 -5.72 -0.88 10.47
N ASP A 49 -5.64 0.27 11.12
CA ASP A 49 -6.71 0.78 11.99
C ASP A 49 -7.49 1.93 11.37
N THR A 50 -6.79 2.80 10.65
CA THR A 50 -7.36 3.87 9.84
C THR A 50 -6.66 3.91 8.49
N ALA A 51 -7.38 4.25 7.44
CA ALA A 51 -6.77 4.65 6.18
C ALA A 51 -7.62 5.73 5.49
N SER A 52 -6.96 6.59 4.72
CA SER A 52 -7.62 7.69 4.01
C SER A 52 -6.88 8.04 2.72
N VAL A 53 -7.64 8.48 1.73
CA VAL A 53 -7.10 9.07 0.50
C VAL A 53 -6.72 10.51 0.80
N LEU A 54 -5.44 10.84 0.62
CA LEU A 54 -4.92 12.19 0.75
C LEU A 54 -5.23 13.02 -0.50
N LYS A 55 -5.00 12.44 -1.69
CA LYS A 55 -5.34 13.05 -2.98
C LYS A 55 -5.48 12.01 -4.06
N SER A 56 -6.39 12.25 -5.00
CA SER A 56 -6.45 11.53 -6.28
C SER A 56 -5.97 12.45 -7.39
N THR A 57 -4.87 12.11 -8.06
CA THR A 57 -4.34 12.89 -9.19
C THR A 57 -5.01 12.46 -10.50
N SER A 58 -5.38 11.19 -10.61
CA SER A 58 -6.11 10.65 -11.76
C SER A 58 -6.83 9.36 -11.38
N GLN A 59 -7.57 8.78 -12.33
CA GLN A 59 -8.11 7.43 -12.15
C GLN A 59 -7.04 6.34 -11.99
N LYS A 60 -5.75 6.63 -12.18
CA LYS A 60 -4.65 5.66 -12.09
C LYS A 60 -3.59 6.05 -11.07
N GLU A 61 -3.78 7.14 -10.33
CA GLU A 61 -2.75 7.67 -9.45
C GLU A 61 -3.39 8.36 -8.25
N LEU A 62 -2.99 7.91 -7.05
CA LEU A 62 -3.47 8.46 -5.79
C LEU A 62 -2.37 8.49 -4.74
N TRP A 63 -2.60 9.33 -3.75
CA TRP A 63 -1.83 9.45 -2.52
C TRP A 63 -2.73 9.03 -1.36
N ALA A 64 -2.20 8.17 -0.49
CA ALA A 64 -2.92 7.60 0.62
C ALA A 64 -2.10 7.63 1.89
N VAL A 65 -2.79 7.57 3.02
CA VAL A 65 -2.19 7.40 4.34
C VAL A 65 -2.94 6.31 5.09
N ALA A 66 -2.21 5.50 5.84
CA ALA A 66 -2.76 4.46 6.69
C ALA A 66 -2.08 4.44 8.06
N GLY A 67 -2.86 4.24 9.12
CA GLY A 67 -2.36 3.86 10.42
C GLY A 67 -2.09 2.36 10.45
N VAL A 68 -0.90 1.98 10.89
CA VAL A 68 -0.44 0.59 10.93
C VAL A 68 -0.19 0.18 12.38
N ARG A 69 -0.79 -0.93 12.79
CA ARG A 69 -0.58 -1.59 14.08
C ARG A 69 0.21 -2.87 13.85
N LEU A 70 1.51 -2.79 14.07
CA LEU A 70 2.40 -3.94 14.03
C LEU A 70 2.37 -4.70 15.38
N PRO A 71 2.77 -5.98 15.42
CA PRO A 71 2.86 -6.72 16.67
C PRO A 71 3.76 -6.01 17.69
N TRP A 72 3.35 -6.07 18.97
CA TRP A 72 4.16 -5.58 20.08
C TRP A 72 5.59 -6.18 20.01
N PRO A 73 6.67 -5.42 20.29
CA PRO A 73 6.71 -4.10 20.94
C PRO A 73 6.72 -2.88 19.99
N VAL A 74 6.34 -3.05 18.72
CA VAL A 74 6.42 -1.95 17.75
C VAL A 74 5.33 -0.91 18.02
N PRO A 75 5.66 0.38 18.24
CA PRO A 75 4.66 1.44 18.42
C PRO A 75 3.80 1.60 17.16
N PRO A 76 2.55 2.09 17.27
CA PRO A 76 1.72 2.42 16.12
C PRO A 76 2.44 3.36 15.14
N GLN A 77 2.38 3.01 13.87
CA GLN A 77 3.03 3.75 12.80
C GLN A 77 1.99 4.41 11.88
N THR A 78 2.44 5.37 11.09
CA THR A 78 1.74 5.89 9.93
C THR A 78 2.52 5.53 8.68
N LEU A 79 1.82 5.00 7.69
CA LEU A 79 2.36 4.69 6.37
C LEU A 79 1.78 5.66 5.36
N ARG A 80 2.64 6.34 4.59
CA ARG A 80 2.22 7.16 3.45
C ARG A 80 2.60 6.47 2.16
N VAL A 81 1.71 6.53 1.18
CA VAL A 81 1.90 5.79 -0.07
C VAL A 81 1.51 6.65 -1.26
N HIS A 82 2.38 6.63 -2.27
CA HIS A 82 2.07 6.99 -3.65
C HIS A 82 1.75 5.72 -4.44
N ALA A 83 0.51 5.59 -4.90
CA ALA A 83 0.05 4.44 -5.66
C ALA A 83 -0.21 4.79 -7.12
N LYS A 84 0.29 3.95 -8.05
CA LYS A 84 0.13 4.08 -9.50
C LYS A 84 -0.35 2.78 -10.13
N LEU A 85 -1.28 2.89 -11.07
CA LEU A 85 -1.74 1.80 -11.92
C LEU A 85 -1.08 1.89 -13.30
N GLY A 86 -0.44 0.80 -13.71
CA GLY A 86 0.21 0.65 -15.00
C GLY A 86 -0.18 -0.64 -15.71
N VAL A 87 0.29 -0.77 -16.94
CA VAL A 87 0.19 -2.01 -17.72
C VAL A 87 1.61 -2.45 -18.07
N ASP A 88 1.98 -3.65 -17.64
CA ASP A 88 3.24 -4.28 -18.03
C ASP A 88 3.13 -4.82 -19.46
N ARG A 89 3.73 -4.07 -20.39
CA ARG A 89 3.76 -4.44 -21.81
C ARG A 89 4.61 -5.69 -22.08
N LYS A 90 5.56 -6.03 -21.21
CA LYS A 90 6.43 -7.20 -21.36
C LYS A 90 5.75 -8.48 -20.89
N ARG A 91 4.85 -8.41 -19.91
CA ARG A 91 4.11 -9.56 -19.35
C ARG A 91 2.67 -9.63 -19.85
N ARG A 92 2.47 -9.83 -21.16
CA ARG A 92 1.13 -10.05 -21.77
C ARG A 92 0.07 -9.00 -21.36
N ARG A 93 0.47 -7.73 -21.16
CA ARG A 93 -0.41 -6.64 -20.69
C ARG A 93 -0.99 -6.88 -19.30
N ALA A 94 -0.22 -7.52 -18.40
CA ALA A 94 -0.59 -7.62 -16.99
C ALA A 94 -0.83 -6.22 -16.40
N ILE A 95 -1.84 -6.10 -15.56
CA ILE A 95 -2.10 -4.85 -14.84
C ILE A 95 -1.21 -4.85 -13.59
N VAL A 96 -0.56 -3.72 -13.33
CA VAL A 96 0.36 -3.54 -12.20
C VAL A 96 -0.13 -2.38 -11.35
N ALA A 97 -0.45 -2.67 -10.08
CA ALA A 97 -0.59 -1.64 -9.05
C ALA A 97 0.74 -1.57 -8.28
N ALA A 98 1.39 -0.42 -8.32
CA ALA A 98 2.63 -0.17 -7.60
C ALA A 98 2.39 0.89 -6.52
N ALA A 99 2.85 0.62 -5.32
CA ALA A 99 2.75 1.48 -4.16
C ALA A 99 4.16 1.66 -3.58
N ARG A 100 4.55 2.90 -3.28
CA ARG A 100 5.85 3.23 -2.69
C ARG A 100 5.68 4.34 -1.66
N SER A 101 6.57 4.42 -0.66
CA SER A 101 6.62 5.62 0.16
C SER A 101 7.07 6.83 -0.67
N PRO A 102 6.53 8.03 -0.38
CA PRO A 102 7.03 9.25 -0.97
C PRO A 102 8.54 9.36 -0.69
N GLN A 103 9.35 9.61 -1.71
CA GLN A 103 10.73 10.04 -1.50
C GLN A 103 10.74 11.53 -1.12
N ILE A 104 11.76 11.96 -0.37
CA ILE A 104 11.92 13.34 0.12
C ILE A 104 11.87 14.35 -1.06
N ASP A 105 12.31 13.94 -2.25
CA ASP A 105 12.42 14.79 -3.43
C ASP A 105 11.27 14.64 -4.45
N GLU A 106 10.28 13.76 -4.20
CA GLU A 106 9.08 13.75 -5.02
C GLU A 106 8.18 14.92 -4.65
N PRO A 107 7.42 15.54 -5.59
CA PRO A 107 6.52 16.63 -5.29
C PRO A 107 5.67 16.22 -4.11
N SER A 108 6.04 16.79 -2.98
CA SER A 108 5.57 16.43 -1.67
C SER A 108 4.06 16.47 -1.71
N ILE A 109 3.45 15.51 -1.01
CA ILE A 109 2.02 15.46 -0.71
C ILE A 109 1.45 16.88 -0.80
N PRO A 110 0.50 17.12 -1.72
CA PRO A 110 -0.10 18.43 -1.94
C PRO A 110 -0.34 19.13 -0.60
N SER A 111 0.07 20.39 -0.48
CA SER A 111 0.07 21.11 0.80
C SER A 111 -1.31 21.21 1.46
N ASP A 112 -2.38 20.94 0.70
CA ASP A 112 -3.78 20.87 1.09
C ASP A 112 -4.23 19.49 1.62
N ALA A 113 -3.44 18.43 1.43
CA ALA A 113 -3.80 17.09 1.87
C ALA A 113 -3.40 16.86 3.35
N SER A 114 -4.27 17.30 4.25
CA SER A 114 -4.06 17.14 5.69
C SER A 114 -4.16 15.68 6.13
N ILE A 115 -3.18 15.25 6.92
CA ILE A 115 -3.21 13.93 7.58
C ILE A 115 -4.40 13.89 8.55
N PRO A 116 -5.21 12.81 8.55
CA PRO A 116 -6.26 12.60 9.54
C PRO A 116 -5.76 12.77 10.98
N ARG A 117 -6.58 13.37 11.85
CA ARG A 117 -6.18 13.75 13.22
C ARG A 117 -5.72 12.56 14.07
N ASP A 118 -6.31 11.40 13.85
CA ASP A 118 -6.04 10.13 14.53
C ASP A 118 -4.70 9.48 14.13
N LEU A 119 -4.07 9.99 13.07
CA LEU A 119 -2.75 9.58 12.60
C LEU A 119 -1.64 10.59 12.96
N LEU A 120 -2.00 11.74 13.52
CA LEU A 120 -1.04 12.74 13.98
C LEU A 120 -0.22 12.19 15.16
N GLY A 121 1.09 12.46 15.16
CA GLY A 121 2.01 12.07 16.24
C GLY A 121 2.51 10.63 16.21
N ARG A 122 2.06 9.80 15.26
CA ARG A 122 2.62 8.46 15.04
C ARG A 122 3.95 8.55 14.27
N LEU A 123 4.82 7.57 14.50
CA LEU A 123 6.08 7.45 13.76
C LEU A 123 5.81 7.06 12.30
N GLU A 124 6.56 7.63 11.36
CA GLU A 124 6.40 7.32 9.94
C GLU A 124 7.17 6.05 9.57
N LEU A 125 6.47 5.07 8.99
CA LEU A 125 7.06 3.82 8.51
C LEU A 125 7.44 3.97 7.04
N PRO A 126 8.74 3.94 6.69
CA PRO A 126 9.17 3.93 5.31
C PRO A 126 8.84 2.58 4.65
N VAL A 127 8.37 2.63 3.42
CA VAL A 127 8.19 1.49 2.51
C VAL A 127 8.99 1.76 1.25
N GLU A 128 10.10 1.03 1.13
CA GLU A 128 11.00 1.01 -0.03
C GLU A 128 10.47 0.15 -1.18
#